data_AF-A0A1I6Z656-F1
#
_entry.id   AF-A0A1I6Z656-F1
#
_cell.length_a   1.000
_cell.length_b   1.000
_cell.length_c   1.000
_cell.angle_alpha   90.00
_cell.angle_beta   90.00
_cell.angle_gamma   90.00
#
_symmetry.space_group_name_H-M   'P 1'
#
loop_
_entity.id
_entity.type
_entity.pdbx_description
1 polymer ?
#
loop_
_entity_poly.entity_id
_entity_poly.type
_entity_poly.pdbx_seq_one_letter_code
_entity_poly.pdbx_strand_id
1 'polypeptide(L)'
;MATKRKIKNWGQVGILAIVLVAFVILMSFGLVLRDYRLENTGNGIHWVSKYPVPTVGNLTVRSDEPGKIEMSTREVAGVGGYEFRVSRFKNMWFSKTYRTTKTTKELGMMPEGKTYYVQVRGYKQNDAGRTVFGQYSTTRNVTIRKHAPQLQLD
;
A
#
# COMPACT_ATOMS: atom_id res chain seq x y z
N MET A 1 16.51 52.99 -39.01
CA MET A 1 16.08 52.39 -37.72
C MET A 1 16.55 50.94 -37.69
N ALA A 2 17.63 50.62 -36.97
CA ALA A 2 18.19 49.26 -36.96
C ALA A 2 17.61 48.45 -35.79
N THR A 3 16.76 47.49 -36.09
CA THR A 3 16.12 46.60 -35.10
C THR A 3 17.13 45.54 -34.65
N LYS A 4 17.68 45.69 -33.43
CA LYS A 4 18.54 44.68 -32.81
C LYS A 4 17.72 43.41 -32.54
N ARG A 5 17.85 42.38 -33.39
CA ARG A 5 17.34 41.03 -33.08
C ARG A 5 18.14 40.46 -31.91
N LYS A 6 17.50 40.33 -30.74
CA LYS A 6 18.07 39.61 -29.59
C LYS A 6 18.25 38.14 -29.97
N ILE A 7 19.49 37.71 -30.11
CA ILE A 7 19.85 36.31 -30.32
C ILE A 7 19.63 35.59 -28.99
N LYS A 8 18.67 34.67 -28.94
CA LYS A 8 18.41 33.85 -27.76
C LYS A 8 19.59 32.88 -27.62
N ASN A 9 20.35 32.94 -26.52
CA ASN A 9 21.48 32.04 -26.25
C ASN A 9 20.99 30.64 -25.85
N TRP A 10 20.66 29.81 -26.84
CA TRP A 10 20.14 28.44 -26.64
C TRP A 10 21.05 27.57 -25.75
N GLY A 11 22.37 27.79 -25.77
CA GLY A 11 23.32 27.08 -24.90
C GLY A 11 23.16 27.37 -23.41
N GLN A 12 22.87 28.63 -23.01
CA GLN A 12 22.62 28.96 -21.60
C GLN A 12 21.27 28.43 -21.12
N VAL A 13 20.25 28.43 -21.98
CA VAL A 13 18.93 27.87 -21.66
C VAL A 13 19.02 26.35 -21.46
N GLY A 14 19.83 25.66 -22.25
CA GLY A 14 20.07 24.22 -22.11
C GLY A 14 20.80 23.87 -20.79
N ILE A 15 21.84 24.61 -20.43
CA ILE A 15 22.58 24.40 -19.17
C ILE A 15 21.67 24.67 -17.96
N LEU A 16 20.91 25.78 -17.97
CA LEU A 16 19.95 26.07 -16.90
C LEU A 16 18.89 24.98 -16.75
N ALA A 17 18.39 24.42 -17.85
CA ALA A 17 17.42 23.33 -17.81
C ALA A 17 18.00 22.05 -17.20
N ILE A 18 19.24 21.69 -17.55
CA ILE A 18 19.93 20.53 -16.97
C ILE A 18 20.18 20.71 -15.48
N VAL A 19 20.63 21.90 -15.07
CA VAL A 19 20.85 22.23 -13.66
C VAL A 19 19.55 22.18 -12.86
N LEU A 20 18.44 22.67 -13.43
CA LEU A 20 17.12 22.57 -12.82
C LEU A 20 16.65 21.12 -12.66
N VAL A 21 16.81 20.28 -13.69
CA VAL A 21 16.44 18.86 -13.62
C VAL A 21 17.29 18.13 -12.58
N ALA A 22 18.60 18.35 -12.57
CA ALA A 22 19.50 17.77 -11.57
C ALA A 22 19.14 18.23 -10.14
N PHE A 23 18.80 19.51 -9.97
CA PHE A 23 18.37 20.06 -8.68
C PHE A 23 17.04 19.48 -8.21
N VAL A 24 16.06 19.30 -9.10
CA VAL A 24 14.78 18.64 -8.78
C VAL A 24 15.00 17.18 -8.39
N ILE A 25 15.90 16.47 -9.08
CA ILE A 25 16.27 15.08 -8.74
C ILE A 25 16.94 15.05 -7.36
N LEU A 26 17.92 15.94 -7.09
CA LEU A 26 18.63 16.00 -5.81
C LEU A 26 17.72 16.40 -4.64
N MET A 27 16.81 17.37 -4.81
CA MET A 27 15.83 17.72 -3.79
C MET A 27 14.84 16.59 -3.53
N SER A 28 14.39 15.89 -4.59
CA SER A 28 13.52 14.72 -4.45
C SER A 28 14.24 13.57 -3.74
N PHE A 29 15.51 13.33 -4.09
CA PHE A 29 16.35 12.29 -3.50
C PHE A 29 16.68 12.58 -2.02
N GLY A 30 16.97 13.84 -1.67
CA GLY A 30 17.18 14.26 -0.28
C GLY A 30 15.93 14.10 0.61
N LEU A 31 14.73 14.31 0.05
CA LEU A 31 13.47 14.04 0.74
C LEU A 31 13.23 12.54 0.96
N VAL A 32 13.73 11.68 0.07
CA VAL A 32 13.65 10.22 0.24
C VAL A 32 14.59 9.76 1.35
N LEU A 33 15.83 10.26 1.40
CA LEU A 33 16.83 9.83 2.39
C LEU A 33 16.46 10.18 3.85
N ARG A 34 15.62 11.19 4.11
CA ARG A 34 15.16 11.54 5.47
C ARG A 34 14.42 10.40 6.18
N ASP A 35 13.82 9.49 5.44
CA ASP A 35 13.04 8.36 5.97
C ASP A 35 13.88 7.09 6.14
N TYR A 36 15.17 7.11 5.78
CA TYR A 36 16.09 5.97 5.87
C TYR A 36 17.30 6.29 6.77
N ARG A 37 17.78 5.29 7.49
CA ARG A 37 18.99 5.34 8.33
C ARG A 37 19.98 4.30 7.82
N LEU A 38 21.28 4.59 7.99
CA LEU A 38 22.34 3.61 7.78
C LEU A 38 22.51 2.79 9.07
N GLU A 39 22.38 1.48 8.97
CA GLU A 39 22.62 0.55 10.06
C GLU A 39 23.61 -0.53 9.62
N ASN A 40 24.49 -0.97 10.53
CA ASN A 40 25.37 -2.12 10.31
C ASN A 40 24.69 -3.36 10.91
N THR A 41 24.22 -4.27 10.06
CA THR A 41 23.47 -5.48 10.46
C THR A 41 24.36 -6.71 10.63
N GLY A 42 25.69 -6.53 10.71
CA GLY A 42 26.67 -7.62 10.76
C GLY A 42 27.06 -8.18 9.38
N ASN A 43 26.21 -7.98 8.36
CA ASN A 43 26.48 -8.32 6.96
C ASN A 43 26.86 -7.10 6.09
N GLY A 44 27.18 -5.98 6.73
CA GLY A 44 27.52 -4.72 6.08
C GLY A 44 26.56 -3.58 6.42
N ILE A 45 26.79 -2.43 5.79
CA ILE A 45 25.99 -1.23 5.98
C ILE A 45 24.80 -1.27 5.00
N HIS A 46 23.59 -1.22 5.54
CA HIS A 46 22.35 -1.20 4.75
C HIS A 46 21.54 0.06 5.05
N TRP A 47 20.81 0.52 4.03
CA TRP A 47 19.74 1.49 4.21
C TRP A 47 18.50 0.79 4.77
N VAL A 48 18.05 1.24 5.93
CA VAL A 48 16.87 0.70 6.60
C VAL A 48 15.88 1.81 6.92
N SER A 49 14.59 1.50 6.91
CA SER A 49 13.56 2.50 7.19
C SER A 49 13.67 2.97 8.64
N LYS A 50 13.63 4.29 8.85
CA LYS A 50 13.52 4.90 10.19
C LYS A 50 12.20 4.51 10.88
N TYR A 51 11.17 4.17 10.11
CA TYR A 51 9.84 3.86 10.61
C TYR A 51 9.43 2.42 10.26
N PRO A 52 10.09 1.40 10.83
CA PRO A 52 9.72 0.01 10.56
C PRO A 52 8.29 -0.23 11.05
N VAL A 53 7.49 -0.88 10.20
CA VAL A 53 6.13 -1.29 10.53
C VAL A 53 6.14 -2.81 10.72
N PRO A 54 5.76 -3.32 11.91
CA PRO A 54 5.77 -4.75 12.17
C PRO A 54 4.90 -5.54 11.19
N THR A 55 5.33 -6.75 10.86
CA THR A 55 4.58 -7.65 9.99
C THR A 55 3.33 -8.16 10.69
N VAL A 56 2.21 -8.17 9.97
CA VAL A 56 0.93 -8.69 10.48
C VAL A 56 0.83 -10.18 10.13
N GLY A 57 0.89 -11.06 11.14
CA GLY A 57 0.96 -12.51 10.92
C GLY A 57 -0.40 -13.25 10.89
N ASN A 58 -1.35 -12.85 11.73
CA ASN A 58 -2.56 -13.65 12.00
C ASN A 58 -3.80 -13.12 11.29
N LEU A 59 -3.78 -13.15 9.95
CA LEU A 59 -4.96 -12.88 9.14
C LEU A 59 -5.93 -14.06 9.17
N THR A 60 -7.16 -13.80 9.59
CA THR A 60 -8.31 -14.70 9.51
C THR A 60 -9.32 -14.12 8.53
N VAL A 61 -9.87 -14.98 7.68
CA VAL A 61 -10.85 -14.59 6.67
C VAL A 61 -11.99 -15.59 6.70
N ARG A 62 -13.22 -15.11 6.83
CA ARG A 62 -14.42 -15.94 6.97
C ARG A 62 -15.54 -15.44 6.06
N SER A 63 -16.48 -16.33 5.76
CA SER A 63 -17.72 -16.04 5.04
C SER A 63 -18.83 -16.80 5.74
N ASP A 64 -19.17 -16.33 6.94
CA ASP A 64 -20.18 -16.98 7.78
C ASP A 64 -21.60 -16.69 7.25
N GLU A 65 -21.79 -15.51 6.68
CA GLU A 65 -23.02 -15.08 6.03
C GLU A 65 -22.92 -15.11 4.49
N PRO A 66 -24.01 -15.46 3.78
CA PRO A 66 -24.06 -15.40 2.33
C PRO A 66 -23.72 -14.01 1.78
N GLY A 67 -22.92 -13.98 0.71
CA GLY A 67 -22.55 -12.71 0.07
C GLY A 67 -21.66 -11.79 0.92
N LYS A 68 -21.12 -12.27 2.05
CA LYS A 68 -20.26 -11.47 2.94
C LYS A 68 -18.90 -12.09 3.16
N ILE A 69 -17.92 -11.22 3.41
CA ILE A 69 -16.58 -11.59 3.87
C ILE A 69 -16.23 -10.80 5.11
N GLU A 70 -15.77 -11.50 6.14
CA GLU A 70 -15.18 -10.91 7.33
C GLU A 70 -13.67 -11.14 7.28
N MET A 71 -12.90 -10.06 7.46
CA MET A 71 -11.45 -10.08 7.53
C MET A 71 -11.02 -9.57 8.89
N SER A 72 -10.26 -10.37 9.63
CA SER A 72 -9.82 -10.02 10.98
C SER A 72 -8.33 -10.32 11.18
N THR A 73 -7.70 -9.53 12.05
CA THR A 73 -6.31 -9.73 12.46
C THR A 73 -6.19 -9.59 13.97
N ARG A 74 -5.12 -10.14 14.55
CA ARG A 74 -4.73 -9.75 15.91
C ARG A 74 -4.20 -8.32 15.91
N GLU A 75 -4.34 -7.67 17.06
CA GLU A 75 -3.73 -6.37 17.31
C GLU A 75 -2.20 -6.50 17.26
N VAL A 76 -1.57 -5.54 16.57
CA VAL A 76 -0.12 -5.45 16.43
C VAL A 76 0.32 -4.11 16.99
N ALA A 77 1.17 -4.14 18.03
CA ALA A 77 1.68 -2.92 18.64
C ALA A 77 2.50 -2.08 17.64
N GLY A 78 2.38 -0.75 17.73
CA GLY A 78 3.17 0.17 16.90
C GLY A 78 2.63 0.42 15.49
N VAL A 79 1.40 -0.04 15.18
CA VAL A 79 0.67 0.33 13.95
C VAL A 79 -0.45 1.32 14.28
N GLY A 80 -0.72 2.25 13.37
CA GLY A 80 -1.87 3.18 13.46
C GLY A 80 -3.15 2.64 12.83
N GLY A 81 -3.06 1.56 12.07
CA GLY A 81 -4.20 0.87 11.47
C GLY A 81 -3.77 -0.22 10.49
N TYR A 82 -4.76 -0.76 9.79
CA TYR A 82 -4.62 -1.90 8.89
C TYR A 82 -5.15 -1.58 7.50
N GLU A 83 -4.46 -2.10 6.49
CA GLU A 83 -4.93 -2.11 5.10
C GLU A 83 -5.10 -3.55 4.64
N PHE A 84 -6.33 -3.90 4.31
CA PHE A 84 -6.70 -5.17 3.72
C PHE A 84 -6.71 -5.03 2.20
N ARG A 85 -6.03 -5.92 1.48
CA ARG A 85 -6.16 -6.03 0.03
C ARG A 85 -6.89 -7.31 -0.33
N VAL A 86 -7.89 -7.20 -1.21
CA VAL A 86 -8.78 -8.28 -1.61
C VAL A 86 -8.75 -8.42 -3.13
N SER A 87 -8.56 -9.63 -3.64
CA SER A 87 -8.57 -9.91 -5.08
C SER A 87 -9.25 -11.24 -5.40
N ARG A 88 -9.71 -11.40 -6.64
CA ARG A 88 -10.12 -12.72 -7.18
C ARG A 88 -8.94 -13.59 -7.60
N PHE A 89 -7.74 -13.02 -7.65
CA PHE A 89 -6.54 -13.69 -8.15
C PHE A 89 -5.51 -13.84 -7.06
N LYS A 90 -4.89 -15.03 -6.99
CA LYS A 90 -3.90 -15.38 -5.96
C LYS A 90 -2.66 -14.47 -5.97
N ASN A 91 -2.27 -13.97 -7.14
CA ASN A 91 -1.14 -13.06 -7.34
C ASN A 91 -1.46 -11.58 -7.04
N MET A 92 -2.68 -11.25 -6.62
CA MET A 92 -3.10 -9.90 -6.18
C MET A 92 -3.02 -8.79 -7.23
N TRP A 93 -2.85 -9.09 -8.52
CA TRP A 93 -2.65 -8.08 -9.56
C TRP A 93 -3.81 -7.07 -9.70
N PHE A 94 -5.05 -7.53 -9.45
CA PHE A 94 -6.23 -6.67 -9.39
C PHE A 94 -6.84 -6.72 -8.01
N SER A 95 -6.09 -6.26 -7.02
CA SER A 95 -6.58 -6.15 -5.64
C SER A 95 -7.25 -4.79 -5.40
N LYS A 96 -8.37 -4.79 -4.68
CA LYS A 96 -8.94 -3.60 -4.05
C LYS A 96 -8.43 -3.48 -2.61
N THR A 97 -8.11 -2.27 -2.17
CA THR A 97 -7.58 -2.01 -0.82
C THR A 97 -8.63 -1.32 0.06
N TYR A 98 -8.71 -1.74 1.31
CA TYR A 98 -9.62 -1.22 2.32
C TYR A 98 -8.84 -0.91 3.60
N ARG A 99 -8.95 0.33 4.08
CA ARG A 99 -8.28 0.78 5.31
C ARG A 99 -9.24 0.83 6.48
N THR A 100 -8.73 0.52 7.66
CA THR A 100 -9.45 0.62 8.92
C THR A 100 -8.47 0.77 10.08
N THR A 101 -8.87 1.46 11.14
CA THR A 101 -8.13 1.49 12.41
C THR A 101 -8.45 0.27 13.28
N LYS A 102 -9.60 -0.38 13.03
CA LYS A 102 -10.02 -1.59 13.74
C LYS A 102 -9.30 -2.82 13.20
N THR A 103 -9.20 -3.86 14.04
CA THR A 103 -8.64 -5.16 13.69
C THR A 103 -9.53 -6.01 12.77
N THR A 104 -10.81 -5.65 12.65
CA THR A 104 -11.79 -6.35 11.82
C THR A 104 -12.41 -5.42 10.79
N LYS A 105 -12.67 -5.96 9.59
CA LYS A 105 -13.40 -5.31 8.51
C LYS A 105 -14.30 -6.32 7.81
N GLU A 106 -15.58 -5.96 7.68
CA GLU A 106 -16.58 -6.70 6.91
C GLU A 106 -16.80 -6.02 5.55
N LEU A 107 -17.00 -6.83 4.52
CA LEU A 107 -17.49 -6.39 3.21
C LEU A 107 -18.71 -7.24 2.83
N GLY A 108 -19.82 -6.57 2.51
CA GLY A 108 -21.03 -7.21 2.00
C GLY A 108 -21.14 -7.16 0.48
N MET A 109 -22.21 -7.75 -0.04
CA MET A 109 -22.58 -7.75 -1.46
C MET A 109 -21.49 -8.35 -2.37
N MET A 110 -20.80 -9.38 -1.87
CA MET A 110 -19.82 -10.12 -2.65
C MET A 110 -20.50 -11.18 -3.51
N PRO A 111 -20.09 -11.35 -4.79
CA PRO A 111 -20.54 -12.45 -5.62
C PRO A 111 -20.37 -13.82 -4.95
N GLU A 112 -21.47 -14.52 -4.77
CA GLU A 112 -21.53 -15.80 -4.06
C GLU A 112 -20.86 -16.94 -4.82
N GLY A 113 -20.33 -17.92 -4.08
CA GLY A 113 -19.62 -19.07 -4.63
C GLY A 113 -18.29 -18.73 -5.32
N LYS A 114 -17.82 -17.48 -5.24
CA LYS A 114 -16.52 -17.07 -5.76
C LYS A 114 -15.48 -17.09 -4.66
N THR A 115 -14.25 -17.48 -5.01
CA THR A 115 -13.11 -17.46 -4.10
C THR A 115 -12.39 -16.11 -4.18
N TYR A 116 -12.12 -15.53 -3.02
CA TYR A 116 -11.36 -14.31 -2.87
C TYR A 116 -10.09 -14.59 -2.07
N TYR A 117 -9.04 -13.86 -2.42
CA TYR A 117 -7.75 -13.87 -1.77
C TYR A 117 -7.56 -12.55 -1.04
N VAL A 118 -7.11 -12.63 0.21
CA VAL A 118 -6.94 -11.49 1.10
C VAL A 118 -5.53 -11.49 1.68
N GLN A 119 -4.97 -10.30 1.81
CA GLN A 119 -3.80 -10.02 2.63
C GLN A 119 -4.04 -8.77 3.45
N VAL A 120 -3.29 -8.63 4.55
CA VAL A 120 -3.34 -7.47 5.42
C VAL A 120 -1.93 -6.94 5.66
N ARG A 121 -1.80 -5.62 5.81
CA ARG A 121 -0.58 -4.97 6.31
C ARG A 121 -0.92 -3.91 7.33
N GLY A 122 -0.01 -3.68 8.26
CA GLY A 122 -0.07 -2.52 9.14
C GLY A 122 0.35 -1.26 8.40
N TYR A 123 -0.15 -0.11 8.85
CA TYR A 123 0.38 1.19 8.47
C TYR A 123 0.49 2.10 9.69
N LYS A 124 1.35 3.11 9.62
CA LYS A 124 1.43 4.19 10.61
C LYS A 124 1.83 5.50 9.94
N GLN A 125 1.64 6.63 10.61
CA GLN A 125 2.17 7.89 10.14
C GLN A 125 3.61 8.08 10.65
N ASN A 126 4.48 8.66 9.82
CA ASN A 126 5.80 9.10 10.24
C ASN A 126 5.75 10.53 10.82
N ASP A 127 6.89 11.01 11.32
CA ASP A 127 7.02 12.36 11.91
C ASP A 127 6.69 13.49 10.91
N ALA A 128 6.68 13.20 9.60
CA ALA A 128 6.33 14.13 8.54
C ALA A 128 4.85 14.02 8.08
N GLY A 129 4.02 13.25 8.80
CA GLY A 129 2.59 13.05 8.51
C GLY A 129 2.31 12.11 7.31
N ARG A 130 3.32 11.45 6.77
CA ARG A 130 3.18 10.49 5.65
C ARG A 130 2.83 9.11 6.17
N THR A 131 1.94 8.41 5.47
CA THR A 131 1.61 7.02 5.81
C THR A 131 2.70 6.08 5.29
N VAL A 132 3.33 5.35 6.21
CA VAL A 132 4.30 4.29 5.94
C VAL A 132 3.62 2.94 6.11
N PHE A 133 3.88 2.03 5.19
CA PHE A 133 3.25 0.71 5.13
C PHE A 133 4.25 -0.40 5.46
N GLY A 134 3.78 -1.41 6.18
CA GLY A 134 4.51 -2.64 6.38
C GLY A 134 4.42 -3.59 5.19
N GLN A 135 5.10 -4.72 5.32
CA GLN A 135 4.95 -5.85 4.42
C GLN A 135 3.56 -6.46 4.54
N TYR A 136 3.05 -6.98 3.43
CA TYR A 136 1.82 -7.75 3.44
C TYR A 136 2.01 -9.10 4.14
N SER A 137 0.95 -9.55 4.80
CA SER A 137 0.84 -10.88 5.37
C SER A 137 0.90 -11.97 4.29
N THR A 138 1.02 -13.22 4.73
CA THR A 138 0.72 -14.37 3.87
C THR A 138 -0.71 -14.29 3.32
N THR A 139 -0.90 -14.73 2.08
CA THR A 139 -2.23 -14.77 1.45
C THR A 139 -3.14 -15.77 2.13
N ARG A 140 -4.35 -15.33 2.49
CA ARG A 140 -5.47 -16.21 2.86
C ARG A 140 -6.53 -16.17 1.77
N ASN A 141 -7.34 -17.22 1.68
CA ASN A 141 -8.45 -17.27 0.75
C ASN A 141 -9.73 -17.70 1.46
N VAL A 142 -10.87 -17.34 0.88
CA VAL A 142 -12.19 -17.77 1.32
C VAL A 142 -13.11 -17.86 0.12
N THR A 143 -14.01 -18.83 0.12
CA THR A 143 -15.11 -18.91 -0.85
C THR A 143 -16.36 -18.31 -0.23
N ILE A 144 -17.01 -17.39 -0.94
CA ILE A 144 -18.19 -16.70 -0.43
C ILE A 144 -19.36 -17.68 -0.34
N ARG A 145 -19.97 -17.76 0.84
CA ARG A 145 -21.12 -18.62 1.11
C ARG A 145 -22.28 -18.24 0.19
N LYS A 146 -23.02 -19.27 -0.24
CA LYS A 146 -24.24 -19.11 -1.03
C LYS A 146 -25.46 -19.04 -0.11
N HIS A 147 -26.50 -18.35 -0.54
CA HIS A 147 -27.81 -18.48 0.10
C HIS A 147 -28.31 -19.93 0.03
N ALA A 148 -29.06 -20.33 1.05
CA ALA A 148 -29.76 -21.60 1.01
C ALA A 148 -30.78 -21.57 -0.15
N PRO A 149 -30.98 -22.69 -0.88
CA PRO A 149 -32.03 -22.77 -1.88
C PRO A 149 -33.37 -22.46 -1.20
N GLN A 150 -34.12 -21.48 -1.72
CA GLN A 150 -35.49 -21.28 -1.27
C GLN A 150 -36.32 -22.42 -1.84
N LEU A 151 -36.87 -23.28 -0.98
CA LEU A 151 -37.90 -24.23 -1.36
C LEU A 151 -39.10 -23.41 -1.81
N GLN A 152 -39.41 -23.43 -3.10
CA GLN A 152 -40.68 -22.93 -3.60
C GLN A 152 -41.73 -23.95 -3.14
N LEU A 153 -42.61 -23.53 -2.23
CA LEU A 153 -43.89 -24.20 -2.00
C LEU A 153 -44.80 -23.72 -3.13
N ASP A 154 -45.02 -24.60 -4.09
CA ASP A 154 -45.99 -24.51 -5.18
C ASP A 154 -47.44 -24.66 -4.68
#